data_AF-A0A940KMV9-F1
#
_entry.id   AF-A0A940KMV9-F1
#
_cell.length_a   1.000
_cell.length_b   1.000
_cell.length_c   1.000
_cell.angle_alpha   90.00
_cell.angle_beta   90.00
_cell.angle_gamma   90.00
#
_symmetry.space_group_name_H-M   'P 1'
#
loop_
_entity.id
_entity.type
_entity.pdbx_description
1 polymer ?
#
loop_
_entity_poly.entity_id
_entity_poly.type
_entity_poly.pdbx_seq_one_letter_code
_entity_poly.pdbx_strand_id
1 'polypeptide(L)'
;MRLPHHIQFSFFCLSFVALSANALGQQADALRLSRKIADKVISDTRFEWKWSAQKDELGMQVLDLRFLSLAPNNNALALRNVDVKADTTVRVGISGTGRIKVWINKQVHFDKQQEQAINPKEIAYNRFTFDHYFNAPFKKGRNEILIEYTRGASSPVLFLRPVTVAGDQDLSVNFATSAQAPWMYAGPVKAADFSPFPLRSYYQNDQGFANWQTAPQRMLPELVTDSNAAYQRDPYSDWQYSHGTMLWSIMALKPETGADQYLSFAREYSAFILDHYNYLRWQYDSLNAWRGSYHRIFRGSMLDDAGAPSLSFAELYLLEKNKKIGDFLEPLTDYIYNKQVRLADSTFCRPEPEEFTVWADDLFMSVPYLLRISKATNEKRYLDDAARQALQFRKYLLNTQTGLYKHGWFSKTNQPSVAYWGRANGWVAWATAELLEWLPSDHPSYKKILDSFRQHMISLAKYQAEDGFWHQVLTRPDSYKETSCTAMFALAMARGVRKGWLNKSFKKTALKAWEAVASKIDNKGVVHGICRGTEIGMDEQFYLDRKTIDNDPRGLGAVITAGIEISKLK
;
A
#
# COMPACT_ATOMS: atom_id res chain seq x y z
N MET A 1 30.53 -45.44 -64.92
CA MET A 1 31.29 -44.73 -63.86
C MET A 1 30.31 -43.93 -63.02
N ARG A 2 30.14 -44.31 -61.75
CA ARG A 2 29.41 -43.60 -60.70
C ARG A 2 30.44 -42.95 -59.76
N LEU A 3 30.14 -41.77 -59.21
CA LEU A 3 30.49 -41.22 -57.86
C LEU A 3 30.36 -39.67 -57.85
N PRO A 4 30.15 -38.99 -56.69
CA PRO A 4 28.82 -38.81 -56.10
C PRO A 4 28.49 -37.37 -55.63
N HIS A 5 27.21 -37.14 -55.33
CA HIS A 5 26.73 -36.05 -54.48
C HIS A 5 27.12 -36.29 -53.01
N HIS A 6 27.68 -35.29 -52.32
CA HIS A 6 27.43 -34.97 -50.90
C HIS A 6 28.17 -33.66 -50.56
N ILE A 7 27.46 -32.68 -49.98
CA ILE A 7 27.85 -31.72 -48.92
C ILE A 7 26.79 -30.60 -48.95
N GLN A 8 25.72 -30.76 -48.16
CA GLN A 8 24.84 -29.67 -47.71
C GLN A 8 24.07 -30.17 -46.47
N PHE A 9 24.80 -30.52 -45.40
CA PHE A 9 24.20 -30.83 -44.09
C PHE A 9 25.23 -30.51 -43.00
N SER A 10 25.44 -29.23 -42.66
CA SER A 10 26.21 -28.85 -41.45
C SER A 10 25.89 -27.47 -40.87
N PHE A 11 25.13 -26.60 -41.56
CA PHE A 11 24.83 -25.26 -41.02
C PHE A 11 23.60 -25.17 -40.11
N PHE A 12 22.77 -26.22 -40.00
CA PHE A 12 21.57 -26.21 -39.15
C PHE A 12 21.78 -26.78 -37.73
N CYS A 13 22.88 -27.51 -37.48
CA CYS A 13 23.15 -28.08 -36.14
C CYS A 13 23.89 -27.11 -35.20
N LEU A 14 24.80 -26.27 -35.71
CA LEU A 14 25.60 -25.35 -34.89
C LEU A 14 24.76 -24.21 -34.27
N SER A 15 23.77 -23.70 -34.99
CA SER A 15 22.87 -22.64 -34.49
C SER A 15 21.89 -23.17 -33.43
N PHE A 16 21.38 -24.40 -33.56
CA PHE A 16 20.52 -25.02 -32.56
C PHE A 16 21.26 -25.36 -31.25
N VAL A 17 22.51 -25.81 -31.35
CA VAL A 17 23.35 -26.13 -30.18
C VAL A 17 23.78 -24.86 -29.44
N ALA A 18 24.09 -23.77 -30.15
CA ALA A 18 24.42 -22.50 -29.51
C ALA A 18 23.22 -21.85 -28.81
N LEU A 19 22.02 -21.92 -29.42
CA LEU A 19 20.79 -21.43 -28.79
C LEU A 19 20.38 -22.26 -27.56
N SER A 20 20.57 -23.58 -27.58
CA SER A 20 20.24 -24.44 -26.43
C SER A 20 21.22 -24.27 -25.27
N ALA A 21 22.51 -24.10 -25.54
CA ALA A 21 23.52 -23.83 -24.52
C ALA A 21 23.31 -22.46 -23.83
N ASN A 22 23.01 -21.40 -24.60
CA ASN A 22 22.69 -20.08 -24.04
C ASN A 22 21.41 -20.10 -23.20
N ALA A 23 20.36 -20.81 -23.64
CA ALA A 23 19.13 -20.94 -22.86
C ALA A 23 19.34 -21.70 -21.54
N LEU A 24 20.13 -22.79 -21.54
CA LEU A 24 20.47 -23.53 -20.33
C LEU A 24 21.31 -22.68 -19.36
N GLY A 25 22.27 -21.91 -19.88
CA GLY A 25 23.06 -20.96 -19.08
C GLY A 25 22.19 -19.88 -18.42
N GLN A 26 21.25 -19.30 -19.16
CA GLN A 26 20.31 -18.30 -18.63
C GLN A 26 19.40 -18.85 -17.53
N GLN A 27 18.94 -20.10 -17.65
CA GLN A 27 18.08 -20.73 -16.65
C GLN A 27 18.79 -20.97 -15.32
N ALA A 28 20.02 -21.48 -15.36
CA ALA A 28 20.84 -21.66 -14.16
C ALA A 28 21.20 -20.30 -13.53
N ASP A 29 21.43 -19.29 -14.36
CA ASP A 29 21.70 -17.93 -13.89
C ASP A 29 20.47 -17.29 -13.23
N ALA A 30 19.26 -17.61 -13.71
CA ALA A 30 18.03 -17.02 -13.21
C ALA A 30 17.79 -17.29 -11.73
N LEU A 31 17.86 -18.57 -11.32
CA LEU A 31 17.68 -18.96 -9.93
C LEU A 31 18.79 -18.39 -9.03
N ARG A 32 20.03 -18.35 -9.55
CA ARG A 32 21.18 -17.77 -8.84
C ARG A 32 20.98 -16.29 -8.55
N LEU A 33 20.51 -15.52 -9.53
CA LEU A 33 20.23 -14.09 -9.37
C LEU A 33 19.05 -13.84 -8.42
N SER A 34 17.97 -14.63 -8.51
CA SER A 34 16.84 -14.53 -7.56
C SER A 34 17.28 -14.76 -6.11
N ARG A 35 18.13 -15.77 -5.86
CA ARG A 35 18.70 -16.00 -4.52
C ARG A 35 19.50 -14.81 -4.03
N LYS A 36 20.34 -14.25 -4.89
CA LYS A 36 21.19 -13.11 -4.54
C LYS A 36 20.39 -11.87 -4.12
N ILE A 37 19.27 -11.61 -4.80
CA ILE A 37 18.36 -10.52 -4.41
C ILE A 37 17.74 -10.81 -3.04
N ALA A 38 17.24 -12.04 -2.83
CA ALA A 38 16.65 -12.44 -1.56
C ALA A 38 17.67 -12.34 -0.41
N ASP A 39 18.89 -12.82 -0.62
CA ASP A 39 19.98 -12.75 0.37
C ASP A 39 20.33 -11.29 0.70
N LYS A 40 20.33 -10.38 -0.30
CA LYS A 40 20.53 -8.94 -0.09
C LYS A 40 19.40 -8.33 0.77
N VAL A 41 18.13 -8.62 0.45
CA VAL A 41 16.98 -8.15 1.25
C VAL A 41 17.06 -8.65 2.68
N ILE A 42 17.36 -9.93 2.89
CA ILE A 42 17.51 -10.52 4.23
C ILE A 42 18.61 -9.78 4.99
N SER A 43 19.76 -9.56 4.36
CA SER A 43 20.88 -8.85 4.99
C SER A 43 20.57 -7.40 5.35
N ASP A 44 19.70 -6.74 4.58
CA ASP A 44 19.29 -5.34 4.74
C ASP A 44 18.16 -5.14 5.74
N THR A 45 17.48 -6.23 6.14
CA THR A 45 16.32 -6.16 7.03
C THR A 45 16.76 -6.13 8.50
N ARG A 46 16.12 -5.26 9.29
CA ARG A 46 16.30 -5.18 10.74
C ARG A 46 14.95 -5.35 11.43
N PHE A 47 14.92 -6.17 12.47
CA PHE A 47 13.79 -6.39 13.36
C PHE A 47 14.07 -5.71 14.71
N GLU A 48 14.19 -4.39 14.66
CA GLU A 48 14.64 -3.56 15.77
C GLU A 48 13.79 -2.29 15.89
N TRP A 49 13.70 -1.78 17.11
CA TRP A 49 13.00 -0.54 17.43
C TRP A 49 14.00 0.57 17.78
N LYS A 50 13.66 1.79 17.38
CA LYS A 50 14.22 3.03 17.92
C LYS A 50 13.10 3.89 18.51
N TRP A 51 13.39 4.65 19.55
CA TRP A 51 12.41 5.56 20.14
C TRP A 51 12.44 6.92 19.47
N SER A 52 11.28 7.40 19.07
CA SER A 52 11.11 8.68 18.38
C SER A 52 9.99 9.49 19.02
N ALA A 53 10.09 10.81 18.99
CA ALA A 53 8.99 11.67 19.42
C ALA A 53 7.78 11.47 18.49
N GLN A 54 6.58 11.25 19.06
CA GLN A 54 5.34 11.26 18.30
C GLN A 54 5.21 12.61 17.58
N LYS A 55 5.03 12.53 16.26
CA LYS A 55 4.89 13.69 15.37
C LYS A 55 3.43 14.04 15.15
N ASP A 56 3.17 15.32 14.92
CA ASP A 56 1.92 15.78 14.34
C ASP A 56 1.89 15.36 12.87
N GLU A 57 0.97 14.48 12.53
CA GLU A 57 0.85 13.90 11.19
C GLU A 57 -0.53 14.21 10.59
N LEU A 58 -0.63 14.16 9.26
CA LEU A 58 -1.89 14.30 8.52
C LEU A 58 -2.59 15.65 8.65
N GLY A 59 -1.96 16.64 9.26
CA GLY A 59 -2.61 17.89 9.65
C GLY A 59 -3.67 17.71 10.73
N MET A 60 -3.81 16.52 11.33
CA MET A 60 -4.74 16.28 12.44
C MET A 60 -4.21 16.95 13.69
N GLN A 61 -5.06 17.72 14.36
CA GLN A 61 -4.79 18.22 15.70
C GLN A 61 -5.46 17.29 16.70
N VAL A 62 -4.64 16.58 17.48
CA VAL A 62 -5.11 15.69 18.54
C VAL A 62 -4.90 16.40 19.87
N LEU A 63 -5.97 16.98 20.40
CA LEU A 63 -5.96 17.62 21.71
C LEU A 63 -6.31 16.60 22.77
N ASP A 64 -5.27 16.03 23.37
CA ASP A 64 -5.40 15.00 24.39
C ASP A 64 -5.32 15.60 25.79
N LEU A 65 -6.47 15.81 26.42
CA LEU A 65 -6.58 16.53 27.70
C LEU A 65 -6.48 15.59 28.91
N ARG A 66 -6.18 14.30 28.71
CA ARG A 66 -6.11 13.31 29.80
C ARG A 66 -5.09 13.67 30.87
N PHE A 67 -4.00 14.32 30.49
CA PHE A 67 -2.94 14.75 31.42
C PHE A 67 -3.38 15.87 32.38
N LEU A 68 -4.50 16.56 32.09
CA LEU A 68 -5.04 17.62 32.96
C LEU A 68 -5.92 17.06 34.10
N SER A 69 -6.21 15.76 34.13
CA SER A 69 -6.99 15.12 35.21
C SER A 69 -8.32 15.81 35.53
N LEU A 70 -9.04 16.28 34.50
CA LEU A 70 -10.29 17.03 34.65
C LEU A 70 -11.35 16.22 35.42
N ALA A 71 -12.09 16.77 36.38
CA ALA A 71 -13.30 16.12 36.90
C ALA A 71 -14.48 16.35 35.94
N PRO A 72 -15.60 15.59 36.03
CA PRO A 72 -16.83 15.91 35.31
C PRO A 72 -17.23 17.38 35.55
N ASN A 73 -17.67 18.07 34.49
CA ASN A 73 -17.99 19.51 34.49
C ASN A 73 -16.81 20.46 34.74
N ASN A 74 -15.57 19.98 34.83
CA ASN A 74 -14.40 20.87 34.75
C ASN A 74 -14.15 21.27 33.31
N ASN A 75 -13.73 22.52 33.14
CA ASN A 75 -13.30 23.08 31.88
C ASN A 75 -11.78 22.91 31.69
N ALA A 76 -11.35 22.84 30.44
CA ALA A 76 -9.99 23.02 29.99
C ALA A 76 -9.98 23.99 28.82
N LEU A 77 -8.85 24.68 28.68
CA LEU A 77 -8.56 25.56 27.57
C LEU A 77 -7.42 24.97 26.77
N ALA A 78 -7.53 25.05 25.45
CA ALA A 78 -6.43 24.82 24.53
C ALA A 78 -6.32 25.99 23.58
N LEU A 79 -5.15 26.61 23.52
CA LEU A 79 -4.85 27.81 22.75
C LEU A 79 -3.76 27.49 21.73
N ARG A 80 -3.97 27.91 20.48
CA ARG A 80 -2.94 27.88 19.44
C ARG A 80 -3.04 29.12 18.56
N ASN A 81 -1.89 29.58 18.07
CA ASN A 81 -1.83 30.60 17.03
C ASN A 81 -1.44 29.96 15.70
N VAL A 82 -2.10 30.38 14.63
CA VAL A 82 -1.88 29.88 13.27
C VAL A 82 -1.69 31.05 12.33
N ASP A 83 -0.62 31.02 11.54
CA ASP A 83 -0.37 32.01 10.49
C ASP A 83 -0.96 31.56 9.16
N VAL A 84 -1.78 32.42 8.55
CA VAL A 84 -2.49 32.13 7.30
C VAL A 84 -2.04 33.10 6.21
N LYS A 85 -1.81 32.59 5.00
CA LYS A 85 -1.19 33.36 3.90
C LYS A 85 -2.13 34.40 3.26
N ALA A 86 -3.43 34.17 3.32
CA ALA A 86 -4.47 35.02 2.76
C ALA A 86 -5.76 34.88 3.58
N ASP A 87 -6.64 35.87 3.50
CA ASP A 87 -8.00 35.73 4.01
C ASP A 87 -8.66 34.51 3.34
N THR A 88 -9.21 33.60 4.16
CA THR A 88 -9.82 32.36 3.68
C THR A 88 -10.90 31.90 4.66
N THR A 89 -11.82 31.05 4.19
CA THR A 89 -12.75 30.32 5.04
C THR A 89 -12.60 28.84 4.71
N VAL A 90 -12.24 28.04 5.72
CA VAL A 90 -12.07 26.60 5.55
C VAL A 90 -13.15 25.83 6.30
N ARG A 91 -13.54 24.68 5.76
CA ARG A 91 -14.34 23.72 6.50
C ARG A 91 -13.42 22.97 7.48
N VAL A 92 -13.84 22.85 8.72
CA VAL A 92 -13.08 22.16 9.76
C VAL A 92 -13.89 20.99 10.26
N GLY A 93 -13.30 19.80 10.21
CA GLY A 93 -13.84 18.59 10.84
C GLY A 93 -13.48 18.56 12.32
N ILE A 94 -14.44 18.16 13.16
CA ILE A 94 -14.29 18.09 14.61
C ILE A 94 -15.01 16.86 15.19
N SER A 95 -14.31 16.11 16.05
CA SER A 95 -14.83 14.94 16.77
C SER A 95 -14.30 14.95 18.21
N GLY A 96 -15.16 14.73 19.21
CA GLY A 96 -14.75 14.65 20.62
C GLY A 96 -15.95 14.63 21.57
N THR A 97 -15.77 14.13 22.78
CA THR A 97 -16.87 14.01 23.77
C THR A 97 -16.88 15.18 24.76
N GLY A 98 -18.01 15.53 25.35
CA GLY A 98 -18.18 16.67 26.26
C GLY A 98 -18.69 17.92 25.55
N ARG A 99 -18.67 19.07 26.23
CA ARG A 99 -18.99 20.36 25.59
C ARG A 99 -17.73 20.91 24.94
N ILE A 100 -17.80 21.23 23.65
CA ILE A 100 -16.69 21.82 22.93
C ILE A 100 -17.15 23.14 22.35
N LYS A 101 -16.44 24.22 22.70
CA LYS A 101 -16.63 25.55 22.13
C LYS A 101 -15.33 26.01 21.47
N VAL A 102 -15.39 26.36 20.19
CA VAL A 102 -14.24 26.83 19.41
C VAL A 102 -14.41 28.30 19.09
N TRP A 103 -13.41 29.06 19.49
CA TRP A 103 -13.26 30.48 19.21
C TRP A 103 -12.17 30.68 18.16
N ILE A 104 -12.43 31.51 17.16
CA ILE A 104 -11.43 31.99 16.20
C ILE A 104 -11.44 33.50 16.26
N ASN A 105 -10.28 34.10 16.55
CA ASN A 105 -10.14 35.55 16.72
C ASN A 105 -11.22 36.14 17.64
N LYS A 106 -11.46 35.49 18.79
CA LYS A 106 -12.43 35.87 19.83
C LYS A 106 -13.91 35.79 19.41
N GLN A 107 -14.23 35.15 18.29
CA GLN A 107 -15.61 34.88 17.86
C GLN A 107 -15.91 33.37 17.92
N VAL A 108 -17.10 32.99 18.42
CA VAL A 108 -17.51 31.58 18.48
C VAL A 108 -17.89 31.10 17.10
N HIS A 109 -17.30 29.99 16.66
CA HIS A 109 -17.64 29.32 15.40
C HIS A 109 -18.16 27.88 15.60
N PHE A 110 -18.05 27.35 16.81
CA PHE A 110 -18.59 26.06 17.19
C PHE A 110 -18.92 26.06 18.69
N ASP A 111 -20.09 25.57 19.10
CA ASP A 111 -20.48 25.31 20.50
C ASP A 111 -21.48 24.15 20.51
N LYS A 112 -21.04 22.96 20.93
CA LYS A 112 -21.90 21.76 21.01
C LYS A 112 -21.54 20.89 22.21
N GLN A 113 -22.58 20.33 22.83
CA GLN A 113 -22.47 19.20 23.76
C GLN A 113 -22.50 17.89 22.98
N GLN A 114 -21.55 17.00 23.26
CA GLN A 114 -21.41 15.70 22.60
C GLN A 114 -21.34 14.58 23.65
N GLU A 115 -22.35 13.71 23.68
CA GLU A 115 -22.40 12.62 24.66
C GLU A 115 -21.53 11.43 24.26
N GLN A 116 -21.39 11.20 22.96
CA GLN A 116 -20.56 10.16 22.36
C GLN A 116 -19.82 10.78 21.18
N ALA A 117 -18.61 10.28 20.92
CA ALA A 117 -17.83 10.69 19.76
C ALA A 117 -17.17 9.45 19.16
N ILE A 118 -17.10 9.44 17.84
CA ILE A 118 -16.37 8.42 17.09
C ILE A 118 -15.03 9.05 16.73
N ASN A 119 -13.92 8.36 17.04
CA ASN A 119 -12.61 8.80 16.59
C ASN A 119 -12.64 9.02 15.08
N PRO A 120 -11.98 10.08 14.55
CA PRO A 120 -11.93 10.31 13.12
C PRO A 120 -11.50 9.05 12.38
N LYS A 121 -12.24 8.71 11.33
CA LYS A 121 -11.98 7.50 10.54
C LYS A 121 -11.28 7.88 9.25
N GLU A 122 -10.11 7.31 9.01
CA GLU A 122 -9.45 7.36 7.71
C GLU A 122 -10.19 6.42 6.75
N ILE A 123 -10.90 6.98 5.77
CA ILE A 123 -11.71 6.21 4.80
C ILE A 123 -11.01 6.00 3.46
N ALA A 124 -9.98 6.81 3.18
CA ALA A 124 -9.07 6.69 2.04
C ALA A 124 -7.73 7.33 2.42
N TYR A 125 -6.70 7.29 1.57
CA TYR A 125 -5.39 7.83 1.92
C TYR A 125 -5.48 9.30 2.31
N ASN A 126 -5.21 9.58 3.58
CA ASN A 126 -5.29 10.91 4.20
C ASN A 126 -6.68 11.58 4.15
N ARG A 127 -7.75 10.83 3.84
CA ARG A 127 -9.14 11.31 3.79
C ARG A 127 -9.90 10.86 5.03
N PHE A 128 -10.40 11.82 5.80
CA PHE A 128 -11.00 11.56 7.11
C PHE A 128 -12.45 12.04 7.20
N THR A 129 -13.25 11.29 7.95
CA THR A 129 -14.59 11.72 8.38
C THR A 129 -14.61 12.08 9.87
N PHE A 130 -15.44 13.05 10.21
CA PHE A 130 -15.64 13.61 11.56
C PHE A 130 -17.12 13.64 11.91
N ASP A 131 -17.41 13.73 13.21
CA ASP A 131 -18.79 13.78 13.76
C ASP A 131 -19.50 15.08 13.36
N HIS A 132 -18.75 16.19 13.36
CA HIS A 132 -19.26 17.50 13.02
C HIS A 132 -18.31 18.28 12.12
N TYR A 133 -18.87 19.30 11.47
CA TYR A 133 -18.14 20.25 10.66
C TYR A 133 -18.65 21.66 10.90
N PHE A 134 -17.77 22.63 10.81
CA PHE A 134 -18.11 24.06 10.83
C PHE A 134 -17.21 24.85 9.88
N ASN A 135 -17.64 26.06 9.52
CA ASN A 135 -16.85 26.96 8.69
C ASN A 135 -16.06 27.91 9.59
N ALA A 136 -14.75 27.98 9.34
CA ALA A 136 -13.79 28.72 10.12
C ALA A 136 -13.18 29.85 9.26
N PRO A 137 -13.55 31.12 9.50
CA PRO A 137 -12.94 32.26 8.82
C PRO A 137 -11.57 32.57 9.42
N PHE A 138 -10.55 32.64 8.58
CA PHE A 138 -9.19 33.05 8.93
C PHE A 138 -8.80 34.32 8.18
N LYS A 139 -8.08 35.20 8.85
CA LYS A 139 -7.50 36.42 8.27
C LYS A 139 -6.05 36.19 7.88
N LYS A 140 -5.58 36.92 6.86
CA LYS A 140 -4.15 36.96 6.53
C LYS A 140 -3.35 37.36 7.77
N GLY A 141 -2.27 36.61 8.04
CA GLY A 141 -1.43 36.78 9.21
C GLY A 141 -1.84 35.87 10.37
N ARG A 142 -1.57 36.33 11.60
CA ARG A 142 -1.75 35.54 12.82
C ARG A 142 -3.22 35.47 13.23
N ASN A 143 -3.71 34.25 13.44
CA ASN A 143 -5.04 33.98 13.96
C ASN A 143 -4.95 33.22 15.28
N GLU A 144 -5.82 33.57 16.22
CA GLU A 144 -5.95 32.89 17.51
C GLU A 144 -7.07 31.85 17.43
N ILE A 145 -6.75 30.61 17.81
CA ILE A 145 -7.72 29.54 17.99
C ILE A 145 -7.73 29.16 19.47
N LEU A 146 -8.88 29.32 20.12
CA LEU A 146 -9.09 28.91 21.50
C LEU A 146 -10.22 27.87 21.56
N ILE A 147 -9.94 26.75 22.19
CA ILE A 147 -10.89 25.68 22.45
C ILE A 147 -11.18 25.67 23.94
N GLU A 148 -12.44 25.86 24.28
CA GLU A 148 -12.99 25.62 25.61
C GLU A 148 -13.65 24.24 25.61
N TYR A 149 -13.18 23.36 26.49
CA TYR A 149 -13.61 21.98 26.60
C TYR A 149 -14.19 21.74 27.99
N THR A 150 -15.44 21.30 28.10
CA THR A 150 -16.06 20.84 29.37
C THR A 150 -16.13 19.32 29.36
N ARG A 151 -15.51 18.67 30.37
CA ARG A 151 -15.45 17.22 30.46
C ARG A 151 -16.83 16.57 30.60
N GLY A 152 -17.13 15.66 29.67
CA GLY A 152 -18.25 14.72 29.73
C GLY A 152 -17.88 13.38 30.40
N ALA A 153 -18.67 12.33 30.14
CA ALA A 153 -18.47 11.00 30.75
C ALA A 153 -17.32 10.18 30.13
N SER A 154 -16.92 10.49 28.90
CA SER A 154 -15.93 9.71 28.12
C SER A 154 -14.52 10.32 28.15
N SER A 155 -13.59 9.72 27.41
CA SER A 155 -12.19 10.17 27.31
C SER A 155 -12.09 11.59 26.73
N PRO A 156 -11.38 12.53 27.38
CA PRO A 156 -11.29 13.92 26.97
C PRO A 156 -10.24 14.12 25.86
N VAL A 157 -10.50 13.53 24.69
CA VAL A 157 -9.68 13.69 23.49
C VAL A 157 -10.53 14.34 22.40
N LEU A 158 -10.01 15.41 21.80
CA LEU A 158 -10.65 16.16 20.73
C LEU A 158 -9.77 16.13 19.48
N PHE A 159 -10.42 16.03 18.33
CA PHE A 159 -9.78 16.05 17.02
C PHE A 159 -10.24 17.25 16.23
N LEU A 160 -9.32 17.94 15.56
CA LEU A 160 -9.61 19.07 14.69
C LEU A 160 -8.75 19.00 13.43
N ARG A 161 -9.35 19.21 12.26
CA ARG A 161 -8.60 19.24 10.98
C ARG A 161 -9.30 20.12 9.94
N PRO A 162 -8.58 21.05 9.29
CA PRO A 162 -9.06 21.71 8.08
C PRO A 162 -9.22 20.67 6.97
N VAL A 163 -10.41 20.56 6.40
CA VAL A 163 -10.74 19.53 5.41
C VAL A 163 -11.56 20.06 4.24
N THR A 164 -11.35 19.47 3.06
CA THR A 164 -12.23 19.66 1.91
C THR A 164 -13.58 18.99 2.14
N VAL A 165 -14.53 19.20 1.21
CA VAL A 165 -15.83 18.49 1.26
C VAL A 165 -15.66 16.98 1.21
N ALA A 166 -14.65 16.50 0.49
CA ALA A 166 -14.33 15.08 0.39
C ALA A 166 -13.62 14.51 1.64
N GLY A 167 -13.11 15.37 2.55
CA GLY A 167 -12.39 14.96 3.75
C GLY A 167 -10.87 14.94 3.60
N ASP A 168 -10.34 15.37 2.45
CA ASP A 168 -8.90 15.59 2.23
C ASP A 168 -8.42 16.78 3.06
N GLN A 169 -7.13 16.89 3.36
CA GLN A 169 -6.61 18.05 4.09
C GLN A 169 -6.75 19.32 3.26
N ASP A 170 -7.35 20.37 3.84
CA ASP A 170 -7.33 21.70 3.24
C ASP A 170 -6.02 22.41 3.63
N LEU A 171 -5.15 22.63 2.64
CA LEU A 171 -3.82 23.22 2.83
C LEU A 171 -3.82 24.74 2.88
N SER A 172 -4.96 25.40 2.68
CA SER A 172 -5.06 26.86 2.80
C SER A 172 -4.83 27.34 4.24
N VAL A 173 -5.06 26.46 5.22
CA VAL A 173 -4.72 26.66 6.63
C VAL A 173 -3.96 25.45 7.14
N ASN A 174 -2.68 25.64 7.48
CA ASN A 174 -1.86 24.56 8.01
C ASN A 174 -1.65 24.73 9.51
N PHE A 175 -2.24 23.82 10.29
CA PHE A 175 -2.06 23.76 11.73
C PHE A 175 -0.76 23.07 12.16
N ALA A 176 -0.08 22.33 11.27
CA ALA A 176 1.00 21.40 11.63
C ALA A 176 2.35 21.81 10.98
N THR A 177 2.79 23.06 11.16
CA THR A 177 4.16 23.45 10.75
C THR A 177 5.08 23.56 11.97
N SER A 178 6.32 23.10 11.85
CA SER A 178 7.38 23.25 12.88
C SER A 178 7.69 24.70 13.24
N ALA A 179 7.24 25.66 12.42
CA ALA A 179 7.35 27.09 12.66
C ALA A 179 6.24 27.65 13.57
N GLN A 180 5.15 26.90 13.82
CA GLN A 180 4.04 27.35 14.68
C GLN A 180 4.18 26.81 16.10
N ALA A 181 3.83 27.64 17.08
CA ALA A 181 3.85 27.26 18.50
C ALA A 181 2.94 26.04 18.76
N PRO A 182 3.31 25.14 19.70
CA PRO A 182 2.48 24.02 20.09
C PRO A 182 1.15 24.50 20.70
N TRP A 183 0.19 23.59 20.80
CA TRP A 183 -0.99 23.84 21.63
C TRP A 183 -0.57 24.09 23.08
N MET A 184 -1.07 25.19 23.64
CA MET A 184 -0.94 25.54 25.05
C MET A 184 -2.23 25.17 25.75
N TYR A 185 -2.15 24.52 26.90
CA TYR A 185 -3.28 24.01 27.65
C TYR A 185 -3.34 24.64 29.03
N ALA A 186 -4.54 24.96 29.52
CA ALA A 186 -4.77 25.37 30.90
C ALA A 186 -6.02 24.68 31.46
N GLY A 187 -5.96 24.24 32.71
CA GLY A 187 -7.05 23.57 33.40
C GLY A 187 -6.54 22.61 34.46
N PRO A 188 -7.43 22.01 35.28
CA PRO A 188 -8.88 22.20 35.27
C PRO A 188 -9.33 23.61 35.67
N VAL A 189 -10.42 24.12 35.09
CA VAL A 189 -11.06 25.40 35.43
C VAL A 189 -12.53 25.13 35.81
N LYS A 190 -13.06 25.78 36.86
CA LYS A 190 -14.49 25.62 37.22
C LYS A 190 -15.40 26.26 36.17
N ALA A 191 -16.43 25.53 35.72
CA ALA A 191 -17.30 25.95 34.63
C ALA A 191 -18.29 27.09 34.99
N ALA A 192 -18.70 27.23 36.25
CA ALA A 192 -19.83 28.07 36.64
C ALA A 192 -19.61 29.59 36.46
N ASP A 193 -18.36 30.08 36.41
CA ASP A 193 -18.01 31.51 36.37
C ASP A 193 -17.02 31.88 35.25
N PHE A 194 -16.89 31.03 34.23
CA PHE A 194 -15.79 31.13 33.27
C PHE A 194 -16.16 31.88 31.98
N SER A 195 -15.52 33.03 31.76
CA SER A 195 -15.33 33.62 30.43
C SER A 195 -13.87 33.44 30.02
N PRO A 196 -13.58 32.92 28.81
CA PRO A 196 -12.20 32.80 28.32
C PRO A 196 -11.52 34.15 28.08
N PHE A 197 -12.32 35.21 27.88
CA PHE A 197 -11.79 36.54 27.59
C PHE A 197 -12.03 37.52 28.75
N PRO A 198 -11.03 38.36 29.09
CA PRO A 198 -9.65 38.34 28.56
C PRO A 198 -8.91 37.05 28.97
N LEU A 199 -8.01 36.57 28.10
CA LEU A 199 -7.14 35.43 28.41
C LEU A 199 -6.29 35.77 29.64
N ARG A 200 -6.24 34.86 30.62
CA ARG A 200 -5.52 35.05 31.87
C ARG A 200 -4.19 34.33 31.83
N SER A 201 -3.21 34.83 32.59
CA SER A 201 -1.91 34.17 32.74
C SER A 201 -2.02 32.85 33.51
N TYR A 202 -3.02 32.72 34.38
CA TYR A 202 -3.33 31.51 35.15
C TYR A 202 -4.82 31.47 35.51
N TYR A 203 -5.27 30.31 35.95
CA TYR A 203 -6.64 30.07 36.43
C TYR A 203 -6.60 29.42 37.81
N GLN A 204 -7.58 29.70 38.66
CA GLN A 204 -7.68 29.08 39.98
C GLN A 204 -8.69 27.94 39.97
N ASN A 205 -8.39 26.85 40.68
CA ASN A 205 -9.27 25.71 40.87
C ASN A 205 -9.18 25.18 42.30
N ASP A 206 -9.91 24.10 42.61
CA ASP A 206 -9.94 23.50 43.96
C ASP A 206 -8.58 22.93 44.42
N GLN A 207 -7.65 22.73 43.48
CA GLN A 207 -6.30 22.19 43.71
C GLN A 207 -5.23 23.28 43.71
N GLY A 208 -5.60 24.57 43.59
CA GLY A 208 -4.67 25.70 43.55
C GLY A 208 -4.74 26.47 42.22
N PHE A 209 -3.61 26.59 41.52
CA PHE A 209 -3.49 27.34 40.28
C PHE A 209 -3.17 26.42 39.09
N ALA A 210 -3.90 26.59 37.99
CA ALA A 210 -3.60 26.02 36.69
C ALA A 210 -2.90 27.07 35.82
N ASN A 211 -1.64 26.80 35.46
CA ASN A 211 -0.87 27.62 34.52
C ASN A 211 -0.94 27.02 33.09
N TRP A 212 -0.56 27.79 32.08
CA TRP A 212 -0.44 27.31 30.70
C TRP A 212 0.76 26.36 30.56
N GLN A 213 0.53 25.20 29.94
CA GLN A 213 1.53 24.16 29.72
C GLN A 213 1.33 23.47 28.37
N THR A 214 2.37 22.82 27.84
CA THR A 214 2.22 21.94 26.67
C THR A 214 1.80 20.53 27.12
N ALA A 215 1.20 19.76 26.21
CA ALA A 215 0.99 18.33 26.46
C ALA A 215 2.33 17.60 26.62
N PRO A 216 2.41 16.53 27.43
CA PRO A 216 3.61 15.70 27.54
C PRO A 216 4.02 15.10 26.19
N GLN A 217 5.31 15.18 25.84
CA GLN A 217 5.83 14.57 24.62
C GLN A 217 5.81 13.04 24.75
N ARG A 218 5.13 12.39 23.81
CA ARG A 218 5.10 10.92 23.71
C ARG A 218 6.26 10.42 22.87
N MET A 219 6.77 9.25 23.25
CA MET A 219 7.77 8.51 22.49
C MET A 219 7.12 7.25 21.91
N LEU A 220 7.33 7.00 20.62
CA LEU A 220 6.83 5.84 19.91
C LEU A 220 8.01 4.98 19.40
N PRO A 221 7.89 3.65 19.42
CA PRO A 221 8.81 2.77 18.72
C PRO A 221 8.62 2.89 17.20
N GLU A 222 9.67 3.35 16.54
CA GLU A 222 9.83 3.36 15.08
C GLU A 222 10.72 2.19 14.65
N LEU A 223 10.36 1.53 13.55
CA LEU A 223 11.21 0.50 12.93
C LEU A 223 12.55 1.09 12.45
N VAL A 224 13.61 0.31 12.57
CA VAL A 224 14.96 0.68 12.10
C VAL A 224 15.14 0.32 10.63
N THR A 225 15.62 1.27 9.83
CA THR A 225 16.21 1.02 8.51
C THR A 225 17.72 0.94 8.67
N ASP A 226 18.36 -0.13 8.19
CA ASP A 226 19.82 -0.21 8.19
C ASP A 226 20.39 0.88 7.26
N SER A 227 21.33 1.68 7.77
CA SER A 227 22.08 2.69 7.01
C SER A 227 22.78 2.16 5.76
N ASN A 228 23.07 0.85 5.68
CA ASN A 228 23.71 0.19 4.55
C ASN A 228 22.70 -0.53 3.62
N ALA A 229 21.40 -0.49 3.95
CA ALA A 229 20.37 -1.07 3.11
C ALA A 229 20.35 -0.42 1.72
N ALA A 230 20.11 -1.22 0.68
CA ALA A 230 19.99 -0.70 -0.68
C ALA A 230 18.75 0.18 -0.88
N TYR A 231 17.70 -0.03 -0.07
CA TYR A 231 16.49 0.77 -0.04
C TYR A 231 16.39 1.51 1.29
N GLN A 232 16.39 2.84 1.23
CA GLN A 232 16.45 3.73 2.39
C GLN A 232 15.14 4.45 2.69
N ARG A 233 14.11 4.28 1.86
CA ARG A 233 12.86 5.05 1.98
C ARG A 233 12.00 4.58 3.15
N ASP A 234 11.95 3.29 3.41
CA ASP A 234 11.26 2.69 4.54
C ASP A 234 11.86 1.30 4.88
N PRO A 235 11.69 0.80 6.12
CA PRO A 235 12.23 -0.49 6.54
C PRO A 235 11.59 -1.67 5.78
N TYR A 236 12.40 -2.64 5.34
CA TYR A 236 11.90 -3.89 4.76
C TYR A 236 11.02 -4.71 5.70
N SER A 237 11.15 -4.47 7.02
CA SER A 237 10.33 -5.07 8.05
C SER A 237 8.95 -4.41 8.23
N ASP A 238 8.63 -3.32 7.50
CA ASP A 238 7.36 -2.57 7.61
C ASP A 238 6.18 -3.26 6.89
N TRP A 239 4.97 -3.06 7.39
CA TRP A 239 3.75 -3.58 6.79
C TRP A 239 3.34 -2.78 5.55
N GLN A 240 3.67 -3.32 4.36
CA GLN A 240 3.25 -2.80 3.06
C GLN A 240 2.99 -3.93 2.07
N TYR A 241 2.19 -3.67 1.05
CA TYR A 241 1.86 -4.66 0.02
C TYR A 241 3.11 -5.19 -0.70
N SER A 242 4.07 -4.30 -0.94
CA SER A 242 5.34 -4.63 -1.59
C SER A 242 6.21 -5.54 -0.74
N HIS A 243 6.24 -5.32 0.58
CA HIS A 243 6.98 -6.19 1.50
C HIS A 243 6.34 -7.56 1.59
N GLY A 244 5.01 -7.64 1.80
CA GLY A 244 4.29 -8.92 1.83
C GLY A 244 4.48 -9.74 0.55
N THR A 245 4.42 -9.08 -0.61
CA THR A 245 4.68 -9.70 -1.92
C THR A 245 6.13 -10.17 -2.07
N MET A 246 7.09 -9.34 -1.67
CA MET A 246 8.51 -9.67 -1.69
C MET A 246 8.83 -10.87 -0.78
N LEU A 247 8.35 -10.86 0.46
CA LEU A 247 8.50 -11.97 1.42
C LEU A 247 7.87 -13.26 0.88
N TRP A 248 6.66 -13.19 0.34
CA TRP A 248 6.01 -14.34 -0.31
C TRP A 248 6.84 -14.90 -1.47
N SER A 249 7.48 -14.02 -2.25
CA SER A 249 8.38 -14.44 -3.35
C SER A 249 9.69 -15.04 -2.84
N ILE A 250 10.24 -14.52 -1.74
CA ILE A 250 11.41 -15.09 -1.06
C ILE A 250 11.08 -16.49 -0.54
N MET A 251 9.92 -16.69 0.09
CA MET A 251 9.47 -18.01 0.56
C MET A 251 9.43 -19.05 -0.57
N ALA A 252 9.03 -18.62 -1.78
CA ALA A 252 8.98 -19.49 -2.96
C ALA A 252 10.35 -20.02 -3.41
N LEU A 253 11.47 -19.47 -2.93
CA LEU A 253 12.81 -20.02 -3.18
C LEU A 253 13.10 -21.28 -2.38
N LYS A 254 12.44 -21.52 -1.24
CA LYS A 254 12.66 -22.71 -0.41
C LYS A 254 12.49 -24.02 -1.20
N PRO A 255 11.36 -24.28 -1.90
CA PRO A 255 11.20 -25.52 -2.67
C PRO A 255 12.18 -25.64 -3.86
N GLU A 256 12.66 -24.53 -4.40
CA GLU A 256 13.55 -24.54 -5.58
C GLU A 256 15.03 -24.70 -5.20
N THR A 257 15.42 -24.33 -3.98
CA THR A 257 16.82 -24.28 -3.54
C THR A 257 17.13 -25.23 -2.38
N GLY A 258 16.11 -25.67 -1.65
CA GLY A 258 16.25 -26.40 -0.40
C GLY A 258 16.71 -25.55 0.80
N ALA A 259 17.02 -24.27 0.63
CA ALA A 259 17.58 -23.43 1.70
C ALA A 259 16.50 -22.94 2.70
N ASP A 260 16.63 -23.32 3.97
CA ASP A 260 15.66 -22.97 5.03
C ASP A 260 15.62 -21.48 5.38
N GLN A 261 16.71 -20.75 5.15
CA GLN A 261 16.81 -19.31 5.48
C GLN A 261 15.64 -18.48 4.94
N TYR A 262 15.11 -18.83 3.76
CA TYR A 262 14.04 -18.08 3.12
C TYR A 262 12.70 -18.22 3.85
N LEU A 263 12.41 -19.41 4.37
CA LEU A 263 11.20 -19.66 5.16
C LEU A 263 11.39 -19.16 6.60
N SER A 264 12.60 -19.32 7.17
CA SER A 264 12.96 -18.78 8.48
C SER A 264 12.82 -17.25 8.54
N PHE A 265 13.26 -16.54 7.50
CA PHE A 265 13.09 -15.09 7.41
C PHE A 265 11.63 -14.66 7.43
N ALA A 266 10.74 -15.35 6.71
CA ALA A 266 9.31 -15.07 6.75
C ALA A 266 8.69 -15.35 8.14
N ARG A 267 9.14 -16.41 8.82
CA ARG A 267 8.71 -16.71 10.20
C ARG A 267 9.16 -15.65 11.19
N GLU A 268 10.40 -15.17 11.07
CA GLU A 268 10.93 -14.09 11.90
C GLU A 268 10.14 -12.79 11.69
N TYR A 269 9.89 -12.42 10.43
CA TYR A 269 9.03 -11.28 10.09
C TYR A 269 7.64 -11.39 10.72
N SER A 270 7.00 -12.55 10.59
CA SER A 270 5.68 -12.79 11.18
C SER A 270 5.69 -12.78 12.70
N ALA A 271 6.68 -13.41 13.34
CA ALA A 271 6.83 -13.43 14.78
C ALA A 271 7.00 -12.01 15.35
N PHE A 272 7.87 -11.21 14.73
CA PHE A 272 8.12 -9.84 15.18
C PHE A 272 6.85 -8.97 15.17
N ILE A 273 6.02 -9.07 14.13
CA ILE A 273 4.74 -8.35 14.10
C ILE A 273 3.76 -8.88 15.17
N LEU A 274 3.63 -10.20 15.29
CA LEU A 274 2.67 -10.83 16.21
C LEU A 274 3.01 -10.54 17.68
N ASP A 275 4.30 -10.55 18.03
CA ASP A 275 4.78 -10.30 19.39
C ASP A 275 4.49 -8.86 19.86
N HIS A 276 4.39 -7.91 18.92
CA HIS A 276 4.12 -6.50 19.21
C HIS A 276 2.69 -6.06 18.87
N TYR A 277 1.85 -6.96 18.35
CA TYR A 277 0.55 -6.63 17.78
C TYR A 277 -0.38 -5.88 18.75
N ASN A 278 -0.51 -6.40 19.97
CA ASN A 278 -1.43 -5.82 20.98
C ASN A 278 -0.99 -4.42 21.41
N TYR A 279 0.31 -4.22 21.62
CA TYR A 279 0.86 -2.90 21.95
C TYR A 279 0.63 -1.91 20.82
N LEU A 280 0.91 -2.30 19.57
CA LEU A 280 0.79 -1.42 18.42
C LEU A 280 -0.67 -1.10 18.07
N ARG A 281 -1.60 -2.04 18.32
CA ARG A 281 -3.04 -1.77 18.26
C ARG A 281 -3.43 -0.72 19.30
N TRP A 282 -3.03 -0.92 20.56
CA TRP A 282 -3.27 0.06 21.62
C TRP A 282 -2.66 1.43 21.28
N GLN A 283 -1.45 1.46 20.73
CA GLN A 283 -0.78 2.68 20.29
C GLN A 283 -1.60 3.40 19.21
N TYR A 284 -2.08 2.67 18.20
CA TYR A 284 -2.89 3.24 17.13
C TYR A 284 -4.23 3.79 17.66
N ASP A 285 -4.96 2.99 18.45
CA ASP A 285 -6.32 3.31 18.93
C ASP A 285 -6.33 4.34 20.07
N SER A 286 -5.37 4.23 20.99
CA SER A 286 -5.38 4.99 22.26
C SER A 286 -4.43 6.19 22.25
N LEU A 287 -3.32 6.13 21.50
CA LEU A 287 -2.39 7.26 21.35
C LEU A 287 -2.59 8.03 20.04
N ASN A 288 -3.51 7.56 19.18
CA ASN A 288 -3.82 8.16 17.87
C ASN A 288 -2.57 8.26 16.98
N ALA A 289 -1.65 7.30 17.09
CA ALA A 289 -0.42 7.24 16.29
C ALA A 289 -0.69 6.67 14.89
N TRP A 290 -1.54 7.34 14.11
CA TRP A 290 -2.03 6.83 12.83
C TRP A 290 -0.99 6.74 11.70
N ARG A 291 0.24 7.20 11.97
CA ARG A 291 1.42 7.00 11.11
C ARG A 291 2.59 6.33 11.83
N GLY A 292 2.34 5.71 13.00
CA GLY A 292 3.32 4.88 13.69
C GLY A 292 3.64 3.59 12.92
N SER A 293 4.66 2.86 13.37
CA SER A 293 5.03 1.55 12.81
C SER A 293 3.81 0.62 12.74
N TYR A 294 3.66 -0.08 11.63
CA TYR A 294 2.55 -1.02 11.39
C TYR A 294 1.12 -0.43 11.43
N HIS A 295 0.96 0.90 11.42
CA HIS A 295 -0.37 1.55 11.44
C HIS A 295 -1.32 1.04 10.35
N ARG A 296 -0.79 0.66 9.19
CA ARG A 296 -1.57 0.14 8.06
C ARG A 296 -2.38 -1.11 8.39
N ILE A 297 -1.89 -1.96 9.31
CA ILE A 297 -2.64 -3.13 9.79
C ILE A 297 -3.97 -2.71 10.43
N PHE A 298 -3.98 -1.58 11.14
CA PHE A 298 -5.14 -1.09 11.89
C PHE A 298 -5.97 -0.08 11.10
N ARG A 299 -5.36 0.62 10.14
CA ARG A 299 -6.05 1.56 9.25
C ARG A 299 -7.18 0.89 8.48
N GLY A 300 -6.90 -0.27 7.87
CA GLY A 300 -7.91 -1.07 7.16
C GLY A 300 -8.75 -0.24 6.20
N SER A 301 -8.11 0.52 5.30
CA SER A 301 -8.79 1.46 4.40
C SER A 301 -8.77 1.04 2.94
N MET A 302 -7.83 0.17 2.56
CA MET A 302 -7.62 -0.31 1.19
C MET A 302 -7.16 -1.77 1.18
N LEU A 303 -7.25 -2.44 0.03
CA LEU A 303 -6.61 -3.74 -0.18
C LEU A 303 -5.09 -3.68 0.04
N ASP A 304 -4.47 -2.53 -0.24
CA ASP A 304 -3.05 -2.24 0.05
C ASP A 304 -2.69 -2.32 1.55
N ASP A 305 -3.69 -2.31 2.46
CA ASP A 305 -3.52 -2.48 3.91
C ASP A 305 -3.68 -3.93 4.36
N ALA A 306 -4.34 -4.78 3.56
CA ALA A 306 -4.78 -6.08 4.04
C ALA A 306 -4.33 -7.24 3.16
N GLY A 307 -4.61 -7.22 1.86
CA GLY A 307 -4.44 -8.40 1.00
C GLY A 307 -2.99 -8.74 0.69
N ALA A 308 -2.37 -8.05 -0.29
CA ALA A 308 -0.96 -8.27 -0.62
C ALA A 308 0.03 -8.15 0.57
N PRO A 309 -0.14 -7.23 1.55
CA PRO A 309 0.73 -7.17 2.72
C PRO A 309 0.74 -8.46 3.56
N SER A 310 -0.36 -9.21 3.57
CA SER A 310 -0.53 -10.43 4.37
C SER A 310 -0.23 -11.72 3.61
N LEU A 311 0.29 -11.66 2.38
CA LEU A 311 0.56 -12.85 1.56
C LEU A 311 1.52 -13.83 2.22
N SER A 312 2.60 -13.35 2.85
CA SER A 312 3.54 -14.22 3.57
C SER A 312 2.85 -14.93 4.75
N PHE A 313 1.97 -14.24 5.47
CA PHE A 313 1.17 -14.83 6.56
C PHE A 313 0.17 -15.85 6.03
N ALA A 314 -0.53 -15.55 4.94
CA ALA A 314 -1.50 -16.46 4.33
C ALA A 314 -0.82 -17.73 3.79
N GLU A 315 0.38 -17.59 3.21
CA GLU A 315 1.20 -18.71 2.76
C GLU A 315 1.73 -19.54 3.95
N LEU A 316 2.23 -18.90 5.02
CA LEU A 316 2.62 -19.61 6.25
C LEU A 316 1.43 -20.34 6.88
N TYR A 317 0.26 -19.72 6.94
CA TYR A 317 -0.95 -20.35 7.46
C TYR A 317 -1.39 -21.54 6.61
N LEU A 318 -1.29 -21.43 5.28
CA LEU A 318 -1.53 -22.54 4.37
C LEU A 318 -0.59 -23.72 4.65
N LEU A 319 0.71 -23.46 4.81
CA LEU A 319 1.75 -24.47 5.01
C LEU A 319 1.71 -25.10 6.40
N GLU A 320 1.47 -24.32 7.44
CA GLU A 320 1.72 -24.71 8.83
C GLU A 320 0.46 -24.84 9.68
N LYS A 321 -0.68 -24.29 9.24
CA LYS A 321 -1.94 -24.26 10.00
C LYS A 321 -1.81 -23.67 11.40
N ASN A 322 -0.86 -22.76 11.60
CA ASN A 322 -0.62 -22.14 12.90
C ASN A 322 -1.82 -21.29 13.33
N LYS A 323 -2.40 -21.60 14.50
CA LYS A 323 -3.58 -20.91 15.02
C LYS A 323 -3.36 -19.40 15.22
N LYS A 324 -2.20 -18.98 15.76
CA LYS A 324 -1.92 -17.55 15.99
C LYS A 324 -1.92 -16.75 14.69
N ILE A 325 -1.37 -17.33 13.62
CA ILE A 325 -1.41 -16.71 12.29
C ILE A 325 -2.85 -16.66 11.76
N GLY A 326 -3.61 -17.75 11.92
CA GLY A 326 -5.04 -17.79 11.55
C GLY A 326 -5.86 -16.70 12.25
N ASP A 327 -5.73 -16.58 13.58
CA ASP A 327 -6.43 -15.57 14.39
C ASP A 327 -6.05 -14.14 13.96
N PHE A 328 -4.78 -13.91 13.59
CA PHE A 328 -4.32 -12.62 13.06
C PHE A 328 -4.90 -12.31 11.67
N LEU A 329 -5.05 -13.32 10.81
CA LEU A 329 -5.56 -13.16 9.45
C LEU A 329 -7.09 -12.98 9.41
N GLU A 330 -7.83 -13.45 10.43
CA GLU A 330 -9.29 -13.35 10.47
C GLU A 330 -9.83 -11.92 10.26
N PRO A 331 -9.42 -10.88 11.02
CA PRO A 331 -9.91 -9.52 10.80
C PRO A 331 -9.49 -8.94 9.44
N LEU A 332 -8.34 -9.35 8.90
CA LEU A 332 -7.88 -8.93 7.56
C LEU A 332 -8.71 -9.58 6.47
N THR A 333 -9.05 -10.86 6.63
CA THR A 333 -9.92 -11.63 5.73
C THR A 333 -11.32 -11.04 5.70
N ASP A 334 -11.88 -10.73 6.88
CA ASP A 334 -13.18 -10.08 7.02
C ASP A 334 -13.18 -8.71 6.33
N TYR A 335 -12.11 -7.93 6.51
CA TYR A 335 -11.96 -6.66 5.82
C TYR A 335 -12.00 -6.83 4.29
N ILE A 336 -11.12 -7.67 3.73
CA ILE A 336 -11.01 -7.88 2.28
C ILE A 336 -12.32 -8.39 1.70
N TYR A 337 -12.95 -9.37 2.35
CA TYR A 337 -14.11 -10.04 1.78
C TYR A 337 -15.41 -9.24 1.97
N ASN A 338 -15.65 -8.71 3.19
CA ASN A 338 -16.93 -8.11 3.58
C ASN A 338 -16.93 -6.57 3.63
N LYS A 339 -15.79 -5.90 3.81
CA LYS A 339 -15.74 -4.44 4.09
C LYS A 339 -15.07 -3.61 3.01
N GLN A 340 -14.15 -4.17 2.23
CA GLN A 340 -13.52 -3.48 1.10
C GLN A 340 -14.60 -2.92 0.17
N VAL A 341 -14.42 -1.66 -0.26
CA VAL A 341 -15.38 -0.96 -1.13
C VAL A 341 -15.52 -1.71 -2.45
N ARG A 342 -16.77 -1.89 -2.89
CA ARG A 342 -17.12 -2.58 -4.13
C ARG A 342 -18.11 -1.76 -4.95
N LEU A 343 -18.05 -1.92 -6.27
CA LEU A 343 -19.13 -1.49 -7.17
C LEU A 343 -20.40 -2.31 -6.91
N ALA A 344 -21.53 -1.86 -7.48
CA ALA A 344 -22.81 -2.56 -7.35
C ALA A 344 -22.79 -4.01 -7.85
N ASP A 345 -21.92 -4.34 -8.82
CA ASP A 345 -21.72 -5.71 -9.30
C ASP A 345 -20.70 -6.52 -8.47
N SER A 346 -20.29 -6.03 -7.30
CA SER A 346 -19.30 -6.62 -6.39
C SER A 346 -17.83 -6.53 -6.84
N THR A 347 -17.51 -5.77 -7.88
CA THR A 347 -16.11 -5.50 -8.29
C THR A 347 -15.39 -4.68 -7.22
N PHE A 348 -14.21 -5.10 -6.77
CA PHE A 348 -13.38 -4.29 -5.88
C PHE A 348 -13.04 -2.92 -6.50
N CYS A 349 -13.14 -1.88 -5.69
CA CYS A 349 -12.80 -0.52 -6.08
C CYS A 349 -12.30 0.29 -4.89
N ARG A 350 -11.87 1.52 -5.14
CA ARG A 350 -11.33 2.44 -4.16
C ARG A 350 -12.27 3.65 -3.99
N PRO A 351 -12.31 4.24 -2.78
CA PRO A 351 -12.96 5.53 -2.54
C PRO A 351 -12.16 6.74 -3.09
N GLU A 352 -11.03 6.50 -3.77
CA GLU A 352 -10.12 7.53 -4.29
C GLU A 352 -9.48 7.14 -5.65
N PRO A 353 -8.96 8.10 -6.44
CA PRO A 353 -8.98 9.56 -6.20
C PRO A 353 -10.41 10.13 -6.29
N GLU A 354 -11.26 9.45 -7.04
CA GLU A 354 -12.72 9.61 -7.03
C GLU A 354 -13.37 8.38 -6.41
N GLU A 355 -14.54 8.58 -5.80
CA GLU A 355 -15.31 7.49 -5.21
C GLU A 355 -15.66 6.42 -6.25
N PHE A 356 -15.53 5.15 -5.86
CA PHE A 356 -15.78 3.99 -6.72
C PHE A 356 -14.89 3.93 -7.97
N THR A 357 -13.58 4.14 -7.80
CA THR A 357 -12.58 3.98 -8.86
C THR A 357 -12.02 2.55 -8.86
N VAL A 358 -12.06 1.84 -9.98
CA VAL A 358 -11.43 0.51 -10.11
C VAL A 358 -9.97 0.70 -10.50
N TRP A 359 -9.04 0.12 -9.76
CA TRP A 359 -7.60 0.17 -10.04
C TRP A 359 -7.09 -1.21 -10.46
N ALA A 360 -6.32 -1.32 -11.54
CA ALA A 360 -5.77 -2.58 -12.02
C ALA A 360 -4.97 -3.34 -10.95
N ASP A 361 -4.25 -2.61 -10.11
CA ASP A 361 -3.44 -3.09 -8.99
C ASP A 361 -4.26 -3.96 -8.03
N ASP A 362 -5.52 -3.60 -7.77
CA ASP A 362 -6.40 -4.26 -6.79
C ASP A 362 -6.69 -5.73 -7.15
N LEU A 363 -6.51 -6.13 -8.41
CA LEU A 363 -6.61 -7.53 -8.79
C LEU A 363 -5.51 -8.33 -8.12
N PHE A 364 -4.28 -7.82 -8.12
CA PHE A 364 -3.16 -8.47 -7.42
C PHE A 364 -3.22 -8.26 -5.91
N MET A 365 -3.72 -7.12 -5.44
CA MET A 365 -3.85 -6.91 -4.00
C MET A 365 -4.84 -7.88 -3.35
N SER A 366 -5.79 -8.45 -4.12
CA SER A 366 -6.83 -9.35 -3.60
C SER A 366 -6.66 -10.82 -4.01
N VAL A 367 -6.46 -11.11 -5.30
CA VAL A 367 -6.58 -12.48 -5.85
C VAL A 367 -5.59 -13.47 -5.24
N PRO A 368 -4.27 -13.23 -5.21
CA PRO A 368 -3.32 -14.17 -4.62
C PRO A 368 -3.67 -14.48 -3.16
N TYR A 369 -4.10 -13.48 -2.38
CA TYR A 369 -4.50 -13.67 -0.99
C TYR A 369 -5.76 -14.55 -0.87
N LEU A 370 -6.81 -14.23 -1.63
CA LEU A 370 -8.06 -15.01 -1.63
C LEU A 370 -7.82 -16.48 -2.00
N LEU A 371 -6.90 -16.75 -2.93
CA LEU A 371 -6.50 -18.11 -3.28
C LEU A 371 -5.88 -18.84 -2.09
N ARG A 372 -4.91 -18.22 -1.40
CA ARG A 372 -4.24 -18.79 -0.21
C ARG A 372 -5.25 -19.09 0.88
N ILE A 373 -6.11 -18.14 1.21
CA ILE A 373 -7.15 -18.34 2.23
C ILE A 373 -8.15 -19.42 1.81
N SER A 374 -8.61 -19.44 0.55
CA SER A 374 -9.50 -20.50 0.05
C SER A 374 -8.90 -21.89 0.26
N LYS A 375 -7.62 -22.06 -0.06
CA LYS A 375 -6.91 -23.33 0.12
C LYS A 375 -6.63 -23.62 1.60
N ALA A 376 -6.38 -22.59 2.40
CA ALA A 376 -6.06 -22.75 3.80
C ALA A 376 -7.29 -23.15 4.63
N THR A 377 -8.46 -22.59 4.33
CA THR A 377 -9.71 -22.85 5.08
C THR A 377 -10.64 -23.85 4.39
N ASN A 378 -10.33 -24.26 3.15
CA ASN A 378 -11.21 -25.04 2.27
C ASN A 378 -12.54 -24.34 1.92
N GLU A 379 -12.61 -23.02 2.05
CA GLU A 379 -13.80 -22.25 1.70
C GLU A 379 -13.76 -21.81 0.23
N LYS A 380 -14.63 -22.41 -0.58
CA LYS A 380 -14.72 -22.14 -2.02
C LYS A 380 -15.12 -20.70 -2.37
N ARG A 381 -15.87 -20.02 -1.50
CA ARG A 381 -16.35 -18.64 -1.72
C ARG A 381 -15.23 -17.65 -2.09
N TYR A 382 -14.04 -17.85 -1.53
CA TYR A 382 -12.88 -17.00 -1.81
C TYR A 382 -12.31 -17.23 -3.21
N LEU A 383 -12.23 -18.50 -3.65
CA LEU A 383 -11.84 -18.86 -5.02
C LEU A 383 -12.86 -18.32 -6.04
N ASP A 384 -14.15 -18.45 -5.74
CA ASP A 384 -15.23 -17.97 -6.61
C ASP A 384 -15.22 -16.43 -6.72
N ASP A 385 -14.90 -15.71 -5.63
CA ASP A 385 -14.69 -14.26 -5.69
C ASP A 385 -13.45 -13.89 -6.50
N ALA A 386 -12.32 -14.56 -6.29
CA ALA A 386 -11.12 -14.33 -7.09
C ALA A 386 -11.38 -14.50 -8.61
N ALA A 387 -12.12 -15.53 -9.00
CA ALA A 387 -12.54 -15.76 -10.38
C ALA A 387 -13.46 -14.66 -10.92
N ARG A 388 -14.40 -14.17 -10.10
CA ARG A 388 -15.30 -13.07 -10.43
C ARG A 388 -14.53 -11.77 -10.66
N GLN A 389 -13.60 -11.43 -9.76
CA GLN A 389 -12.79 -10.21 -9.86
C GLN A 389 -11.97 -10.19 -11.16
N ALA A 390 -11.36 -11.31 -11.57
CA ALA A 390 -10.60 -11.36 -12.83
C ALA A 390 -11.44 -11.00 -14.07
N LEU A 391 -12.69 -11.47 -14.14
CA LEU A 391 -13.60 -11.16 -15.24
C LEU A 391 -14.15 -9.72 -15.15
N GLN A 392 -14.39 -9.22 -13.95
CA GLN A 392 -14.91 -7.87 -13.72
C GLN A 392 -13.86 -6.80 -14.00
N PHE A 393 -12.63 -6.98 -13.54
CA PHE A 393 -11.53 -6.07 -13.85
C PHE A 393 -11.27 -6.00 -15.34
N ARG A 394 -11.35 -7.14 -16.04
CA ARG A 394 -11.35 -7.16 -17.51
C ARG A 394 -12.47 -6.30 -18.11
N LYS A 395 -13.71 -6.43 -17.64
CA LYS A 395 -14.85 -5.65 -18.12
C LYS A 395 -14.61 -4.14 -18.02
N TYR A 396 -14.02 -3.67 -16.92
CA TYR A 396 -13.84 -2.23 -16.68
C TYR A 396 -12.54 -1.64 -17.26
N LEU A 397 -11.45 -2.41 -17.28
CA LEU A 397 -10.12 -1.86 -17.52
C LEU A 397 -9.53 -2.25 -18.88
N LEU A 398 -9.96 -3.36 -19.49
CA LEU A 398 -9.39 -3.79 -20.77
C LEU A 398 -9.87 -2.88 -21.90
N ASN A 399 -8.92 -2.33 -22.64
CA ASN A 399 -9.19 -1.79 -23.96
C ASN A 399 -9.08 -2.90 -25.01
N THR A 400 -10.18 -3.21 -25.68
CA THR A 400 -10.26 -4.34 -26.63
C THR A 400 -9.49 -4.10 -27.93
N GLN A 401 -9.25 -2.84 -28.32
CA GLN A 401 -8.47 -2.51 -29.53
C GLN A 401 -6.98 -2.78 -29.34
N THR A 402 -6.44 -2.37 -28.19
CA THR A 402 -5.01 -2.55 -27.85
C THR A 402 -4.72 -3.90 -27.21
N GLY A 403 -5.73 -4.49 -26.54
CA GLY A 403 -5.59 -5.69 -25.71
C GLY A 403 -4.82 -5.45 -24.40
N LEU A 404 -4.64 -4.19 -24.01
CA LEU A 404 -3.99 -3.76 -22.77
C LEU A 404 -5.02 -3.26 -21.75
N TYR A 405 -4.65 -3.27 -20.48
CA TYR A 405 -5.45 -2.74 -19.39
C TYR A 405 -5.08 -1.28 -19.10
N LYS A 406 -6.09 -0.42 -18.95
CA LYS A 406 -5.92 0.92 -18.39
C LYS A 406 -5.62 0.80 -16.90
N HIS A 407 -4.86 1.75 -16.34
CA HIS A 407 -4.46 1.72 -14.93
C HIS A 407 -5.68 1.75 -14.00
N GLY A 408 -6.66 2.60 -14.28
CA GLY A 408 -7.96 2.56 -13.60
C GLY A 408 -9.14 2.93 -14.48
N TRP A 409 -10.33 2.90 -13.87
CA TRP A 409 -11.61 3.31 -14.44
C TRP A 409 -12.43 4.04 -13.38
N PHE A 410 -12.99 5.19 -13.76
CA PHE A 410 -13.73 6.09 -12.88
C PHE A 410 -15.23 5.88 -13.06
N SER A 411 -15.95 5.51 -12.00
CA SER A 411 -17.38 5.27 -12.08
C SER A 411 -18.20 6.52 -12.37
N LYS A 412 -17.81 7.67 -11.80
CA LYS A 412 -18.57 8.93 -11.89
C LYS A 412 -18.65 9.44 -13.32
N THR A 413 -17.56 9.32 -14.07
CA THR A 413 -17.46 9.76 -15.46
C THR A 413 -17.67 8.62 -16.45
N ASN A 414 -17.67 7.37 -15.99
CA ASN A 414 -17.65 6.16 -16.80
C ASN A 414 -16.50 6.20 -17.84
N GLN A 415 -15.33 6.67 -17.41
CA GLN A 415 -14.14 6.78 -18.27
C GLN A 415 -12.97 5.97 -17.74
N PRO A 416 -12.17 5.35 -18.63
CA PRO A 416 -10.88 4.81 -18.24
C PRO A 416 -9.89 5.94 -17.93
N SER A 417 -8.89 5.62 -17.10
CA SER A 417 -7.68 6.42 -16.93
C SER A 417 -6.88 6.58 -18.23
N VAL A 418 -5.93 7.52 -18.20
CA VAL A 418 -5.17 7.93 -19.38
C VAL A 418 -4.15 6.89 -19.85
N ALA A 419 -3.46 6.19 -18.95
CA ALA A 419 -2.27 5.43 -19.31
C ALA A 419 -2.45 3.90 -19.32
N TYR A 420 -1.75 3.25 -20.26
CA TYR A 420 -1.43 1.81 -20.20
C TYR A 420 -0.14 1.61 -19.40
N TRP A 421 -0.24 1.85 -18.10
CA TRP A 421 0.92 1.77 -17.21
C TRP A 421 1.43 0.33 -17.12
N GLY A 422 2.74 0.16 -17.28
CA GLY A 422 3.41 -1.15 -17.35
C GLY A 422 3.16 -2.00 -16.12
N ARG A 423 3.41 -1.47 -14.91
CA ARG A 423 3.25 -2.27 -13.69
C ARG A 423 1.79 -2.60 -13.36
N ALA A 424 0.83 -1.71 -13.64
CA ALA A 424 -0.60 -2.05 -13.53
C ALA A 424 -0.97 -3.26 -14.42
N ASN A 425 -0.49 -3.28 -15.68
CA ASN A 425 -0.65 -4.45 -16.54
C ASN A 425 0.08 -5.68 -15.99
N GLY A 426 1.26 -5.48 -15.39
CA GLY A 426 2.01 -6.53 -14.72
C GLY A 426 1.23 -7.17 -13.58
N TRP A 427 0.56 -6.38 -12.74
CA TRP A 427 -0.26 -6.88 -11.63
C TRP A 427 -1.41 -7.73 -12.15
N VAL A 428 -2.08 -7.29 -13.21
CA VAL A 428 -3.14 -8.06 -13.87
C VAL A 428 -2.63 -9.39 -14.42
N ALA A 429 -1.48 -9.37 -15.10
CA ALA A 429 -0.85 -10.56 -15.66
C ALA A 429 -0.49 -11.57 -14.56
N TRP A 430 0.16 -11.10 -13.49
CA TRP A 430 0.60 -11.96 -12.39
C TRP A 430 -0.59 -12.53 -11.60
N ALA A 431 -1.56 -11.69 -11.22
CA ALA A 431 -2.75 -12.14 -10.49
C ALA A 431 -3.55 -13.19 -11.28
N THR A 432 -3.70 -12.99 -12.60
CA THR A 432 -4.40 -13.93 -13.46
C THR A 432 -3.63 -15.25 -13.62
N ALA A 433 -2.29 -15.19 -13.67
CA ALA A 433 -1.44 -16.39 -13.71
C ALA A 433 -1.47 -17.17 -12.39
N GLU A 434 -1.55 -16.51 -11.24
CA GLU A 434 -1.80 -17.16 -9.93
C GLU A 434 -3.18 -17.81 -9.89
N LEU A 435 -4.22 -17.13 -10.37
CA LEU A 435 -5.58 -17.67 -10.40
C LEU A 435 -5.68 -18.92 -11.28
N LEU A 436 -5.13 -18.88 -12.50
CA LEU A 436 -5.15 -20.04 -13.40
C LEU A 436 -4.39 -21.25 -12.86
N GLU A 437 -3.38 -21.04 -12.01
CA GLU A 437 -2.64 -22.14 -11.37
C GLU A 437 -3.55 -22.97 -10.46
N TRP A 438 -4.50 -22.33 -9.76
CA TRP A 438 -5.32 -22.95 -8.70
C TRP A 438 -6.78 -23.12 -9.08
N LEU A 439 -7.26 -22.43 -10.11
CA LEU A 439 -8.63 -22.53 -10.57
C LEU A 439 -8.85 -23.87 -11.31
N PRO A 440 -9.77 -24.73 -10.86
CA PRO A 440 -10.07 -25.99 -11.54
C PRO A 440 -10.49 -25.77 -13.00
N SER A 441 -10.04 -26.65 -13.90
CA SER A 441 -10.31 -26.51 -15.35
C SER A 441 -11.80 -26.67 -15.72
N ASP A 442 -12.58 -27.32 -14.85
CA ASP A 442 -14.03 -27.48 -14.94
C ASP A 442 -14.81 -26.31 -14.30
N HIS A 443 -14.13 -25.36 -13.66
CA HIS A 443 -14.77 -24.17 -13.12
C HIS A 443 -15.41 -23.35 -14.25
N PRO A 444 -16.67 -22.87 -14.10
CA PRO A 444 -17.40 -22.21 -15.20
C PRO A 444 -16.71 -20.99 -15.81
N SER A 445 -15.88 -20.31 -15.02
CA SER A 445 -15.12 -19.13 -15.45
C SER A 445 -13.74 -19.45 -16.04
N TYR A 446 -13.23 -20.67 -15.91
CA TYR A 446 -11.85 -21.03 -16.26
C TYR A 446 -11.51 -20.68 -17.71
N LYS A 447 -12.34 -21.12 -18.67
CA LYS A 447 -12.10 -20.87 -20.10
C LYS A 447 -12.04 -19.38 -20.42
N LYS A 448 -12.98 -18.58 -19.89
CA LYS A 448 -13.02 -17.12 -20.12
C LYS A 448 -11.79 -16.41 -19.55
N ILE A 449 -11.33 -16.83 -18.37
CA ILE A 449 -10.14 -16.27 -17.73
C ILE A 449 -8.89 -16.65 -18.52
N LEU A 450 -8.77 -17.91 -18.95
CA LEU A 450 -7.66 -18.38 -19.77
C LEU A 450 -7.58 -17.65 -21.12
N ASP A 451 -8.73 -17.44 -21.78
CA ASP A 451 -8.79 -16.70 -23.04
C ASP A 451 -8.40 -15.22 -22.85
N SER A 452 -8.83 -14.60 -21.74
CA SER A 452 -8.41 -13.25 -21.36
C SER A 452 -6.89 -13.17 -21.13
N PHE A 453 -6.33 -14.12 -20.39
CA PHE A 453 -4.90 -14.20 -20.14
C PHE A 453 -4.11 -14.33 -21.45
N ARG A 454 -4.52 -15.23 -22.34
CA ARG A 454 -3.91 -15.40 -23.67
C ARG A 454 -3.94 -14.12 -24.48
N GLN A 455 -5.08 -13.43 -24.55
CA GLN A 455 -5.19 -12.17 -25.28
C GLN A 455 -4.24 -11.11 -24.71
N HIS A 456 -4.15 -11.01 -23.39
CA HIS A 456 -3.26 -10.05 -22.74
C HIS A 456 -1.79 -10.34 -23.03
N MET A 457 -1.36 -11.61 -22.91
CA MET A 457 0.02 -12.02 -23.22
C MET A 457 0.38 -11.78 -24.68
N ILE A 458 -0.52 -12.10 -25.63
CA ILE A 458 -0.35 -11.80 -27.06
C ILE A 458 -0.18 -10.31 -27.29
N SER A 459 -0.96 -9.48 -26.59
CA SER A 459 -0.90 -8.03 -26.74
C SER A 459 0.39 -7.47 -26.17
N LEU A 460 0.77 -7.87 -24.95
CA LEU A 460 2.04 -7.48 -24.34
C LEU A 460 3.26 -7.84 -25.19
N ALA A 461 3.29 -9.03 -25.79
CA ALA A 461 4.40 -9.44 -26.66
C ALA A 461 4.64 -8.48 -27.85
N LYS A 462 3.60 -7.78 -28.34
CA LYS A 462 3.73 -6.77 -29.41
C LYS A 462 4.46 -5.50 -28.97
N TYR A 463 4.43 -5.20 -27.67
CA TYR A 463 5.03 -3.99 -27.09
C TYR A 463 6.40 -4.27 -26.44
N GLN A 464 6.97 -5.47 -26.60
CA GLN A 464 8.32 -5.76 -26.12
C GLN A 464 9.35 -4.98 -26.94
N ALA A 465 10.21 -4.23 -26.28
CA ALA A 465 11.30 -3.50 -26.91
C ALA A 465 12.36 -4.45 -27.49
N GLU A 466 13.21 -3.92 -28.38
CA GLU A 466 14.27 -4.70 -29.02
C GLU A 466 15.29 -5.28 -28.06
N ASP A 467 15.49 -4.69 -26.89
CA ASP A 467 16.38 -5.19 -25.82
C ASP A 467 15.64 -6.00 -24.75
N GLY A 468 14.36 -6.34 -24.96
CA GLY A 468 13.61 -7.26 -24.12
C GLY A 468 12.77 -6.62 -23.01
N PHE A 469 12.99 -5.34 -22.72
CA PHE A 469 12.18 -4.60 -21.75
C PHE A 469 10.78 -4.26 -22.26
N TRP A 470 9.92 -3.86 -21.33
CA TRP A 470 8.77 -3.01 -21.60
C TRP A 470 8.97 -1.62 -21.04
N HIS A 471 8.28 -0.67 -21.66
CA HIS A 471 8.30 0.74 -21.28
C HIS A 471 7.34 1.01 -20.12
N GLN A 472 7.66 2.00 -19.28
CA GLN A 472 6.86 2.46 -18.15
C GLN A 472 5.42 2.75 -18.58
N VAL A 473 5.21 3.39 -19.73
CA VAL A 473 3.92 3.43 -20.42
C VAL A 473 4.04 2.59 -21.68
N LEU A 474 3.26 1.50 -21.76
CA LEU A 474 3.46 0.43 -22.75
C LEU A 474 3.34 0.92 -24.20
N THR A 475 2.49 1.91 -24.44
CA THR A 475 2.23 2.51 -25.76
C THR A 475 3.16 3.69 -26.09
N ARG A 476 4.12 4.01 -25.22
CA ARG A 476 5.02 5.17 -25.33
C ARG A 476 6.47 4.71 -25.30
N PRO A 477 7.07 4.41 -26.46
CA PRO A 477 8.46 3.95 -26.55
C PRO A 477 9.48 5.03 -26.14
N ASP A 478 9.05 6.29 -26.02
CA ASP A 478 9.80 7.40 -25.47
C ASP A 478 9.79 7.45 -23.93
N SER A 479 8.90 6.69 -23.26
CA SER A 479 8.98 6.51 -21.81
C SER A 479 10.14 5.56 -21.43
N TYR A 480 10.67 5.65 -20.21
CA TYR A 480 11.80 4.81 -19.82
C TYR A 480 11.43 3.33 -19.70
N LYS A 481 12.42 2.45 -19.86
CA LYS A 481 12.28 1.00 -19.70
C LYS A 481 12.21 0.63 -18.22
N GLU A 482 11.21 -0.14 -17.82
CA GLU A 482 10.89 -0.35 -16.41
C GLU A 482 11.07 -1.82 -16.00
N THR A 483 11.82 -2.05 -14.91
CA THR A 483 12.28 -3.39 -14.52
C THR A 483 11.15 -4.24 -13.95
N SER A 484 10.27 -3.67 -13.11
CA SER A 484 9.25 -4.45 -12.42
C SER A 484 8.20 -5.02 -13.37
N CYS A 485 7.65 -4.23 -14.28
CA CYS A 485 6.66 -4.70 -15.25
C CYS A 485 7.26 -5.74 -16.19
N THR A 486 8.51 -5.55 -16.63
CA THR A 486 9.23 -6.51 -17.47
C THR A 486 9.36 -7.86 -16.77
N ALA A 487 9.70 -7.88 -15.47
CA ALA A 487 9.73 -9.12 -14.68
C ALA A 487 8.35 -9.79 -14.56
N MET A 488 7.30 -9.00 -14.37
CA MET A 488 5.91 -9.52 -14.28
C MET A 488 5.41 -10.12 -15.60
N PHE A 489 5.84 -9.57 -16.73
CA PHE A 489 5.53 -10.16 -18.03
C PHE A 489 6.36 -11.42 -18.28
N ALA A 490 7.65 -11.41 -17.90
CA ALA A 490 8.52 -12.59 -17.98
C ALA A 490 7.94 -13.76 -17.18
N LEU A 491 7.55 -13.54 -15.92
CA LEU A 491 6.98 -14.58 -15.06
C LEU A 491 5.66 -15.12 -15.61
N ALA A 492 4.76 -14.24 -16.07
CA ALA A 492 3.45 -14.65 -16.56
C ALA A 492 3.59 -15.48 -17.86
N MET A 493 4.46 -15.04 -18.78
CA MET A 493 4.71 -15.76 -20.03
C MET A 493 5.43 -17.10 -19.78
N ALA A 494 6.45 -17.13 -18.91
CA ALA A 494 7.17 -18.35 -18.57
C ALA A 494 6.23 -19.39 -17.92
N ARG A 495 5.43 -18.97 -16.94
CA ARG A 495 4.42 -19.84 -16.33
C ARG A 495 3.38 -20.30 -17.35
N GLY A 496 2.89 -19.39 -18.19
CA GLY A 496 1.92 -19.71 -19.23
C GLY A 496 2.42 -20.77 -20.21
N VAL A 497 3.70 -20.74 -20.58
CA VAL A 497 4.31 -21.80 -21.40
C VAL A 497 4.44 -23.09 -20.60
N ARG A 498 4.97 -23.04 -19.37
CA ARG A 498 5.16 -24.21 -18.49
C ARG A 498 3.86 -24.97 -18.23
N LYS A 499 2.74 -24.25 -18.12
CA LYS A 499 1.40 -24.80 -17.88
C LYS A 499 0.61 -25.14 -19.14
N GLY A 500 1.17 -24.91 -20.33
CA GLY A 500 0.48 -25.15 -21.60
C GLY A 500 -0.66 -24.16 -21.88
N TRP A 501 -0.74 -23.04 -21.15
CA TRP A 501 -1.69 -21.97 -21.42
C TRP A 501 -1.29 -21.17 -22.66
N LEU A 502 0.01 -21.02 -22.93
CA LEU A 502 0.56 -20.29 -24.06
C LEU A 502 1.32 -21.22 -25.01
N ASN A 503 1.41 -20.81 -26.28
CA ASN A 503 2.26 -21.49 -27.25
C ASN A 503 3.74 -21.42 -26.84
N LYS A 504 4.52 -22.47 -27.13
CA LYS A 504 5.97 -22.53 -26.84
C LYS A 504 6.77 -21.35 -27.43
N SER A 505 6.28 -20.67 -28.46
CA SER A 505 6.91 -19.47 -29.03
C SER A 505 7.11 -18.35 -28.00
N PHE A 506 6.25 -18.24 -26.99
CA PHE A 506 6.37 -17.26 -25.89
C PHE A 506 7.61 -17.50 -25.02
N LYS A 507 8.24 -18.68 -25.08
CA LYS A 507 9.50 -18.96 -24.40
C LYS A 507 10.58 -17.95 -24.78
N LYS A 508 10.68 -17.60 -26.08
CA LYS A 508 11.67 -16.63 -26.55
C LYS A 508 11.42 -15.24 -25.96
N THR A 509 10.16 -14.80 -25.94
CA THR A 509 9.76 -13.51 -25.36
C THR A 509 10.08 -13.45 -23.86
N ALA A 510 9.77 -14.52 -23.12
CA ALA A 510 10.05 -14.62 -21.68
C ALA A 510 11.56 -14.64 -21.37
N LEU A 511 12.37 -15.40 -22.11
CA LEU A 511 13.82 -15.44 -21.91
C LEU A 511 14.48 -14.09 -22.22
N LYS A 512 14.06 -13.43 -23.32
CA LYS A 512 14.55 -12.09 -23.66
C LYS A 512 14.18 -11.04 -22.59
N ALA A 513 12.99 -11.14 -22.03
CA ALA A 513 12.57 -10.32 -20.91
C ALA A 513 13.43 -10.56 -19.65
N TRP A 514 13.78 -11.82 -19.39
CA TRP A 514 14.67 -12.17 -18.29
C TRP A 514 16.09 -11.64 -18.49
N GLU A 515 16.67 -11.75 -19.68
CA GLU A 515 17.98 -11.16 -20.00
C GLU A 515 17.99 -9.65 -19.70
N ALA A 516 16.94 -8.94 -20.10
CA ALA A 516 16.75 -7.53 -19.80
C ALA A 516 16.73 -7.26 -18.28
N VAL A 517 15.90 -8.00 -17.53
CA VAL A 517 15.81 -7.87 -16.06
C VAL A 517 17.15 -8.22 -15.39
N ALA A 518 17.82 -9.29 -15.80
CA ALA A 518 19.10 -9.73 -15.26
C ALA A 518 20.18 -8.65 -15.43
N SER A 519 20.16 -7.90 -16.54
CA SER A 519 21.07 -6.76 -16.75
C SER A 519 20.90 -5.61 -15.74
N LYS A 520 19.80 -5.59 -14.98
CA LYS A 520 19.50 -4.60 -13.93
C LYS A 520 19.85 -5.08 -12.53
N ILE A 521 20.44 -6.27 -12.39
CA ILE A 521 20.86 -6.85 -11.11
C ILE A 521 22.37 -6.71 -11.00
N ASP A 522 22.84 -5.93 -10.02
CA ASP A 522 24.26 -5.67 -9.87
C ASP A 522 25.05 -6.80 -9.17
N ASN A 523 26.35 -6.57 -8.97
CA ASN A 523 27.23 -7.53 -8.30
C ASN A 523 26.93 -7.69 -6.79
N LYS A 524 26.14 -6.82 -6.17
CA LYS A 524 25.69 -6.90 -4.76
C LYS A 524 24.26 -7.43 -4.61
N GLY A 525 23.56 -7.70 -5.73
CA GLY A 525 22.17 -8.15 -5.72
C GLY A 525 21.16 -7.01 -5.62
N VAL A 526 21.58 -5.76 -5.84
CA VAL A 526 20.71 -4.59 -5.93
C VAL A 526 20.03 -4.60 -7.30
N VAL A 527 18.71 -4.41 -7.30
CA VAL A 527 17.91 -4.32 -8.52
C VAL A 527 17.65 -2.87 -8.87
N HIS A 528 18.04 -2.46 -10.07
CA HIS A 528 17.86 -1.10 -10.57
C HIS A 528 16.62 -0.94 -11.45
N GLY A 529 16.16 0.29 -11.61
CA GLY A 529 15.13 0.65 -12.60
C GLY A 529 13.69 0.28 -12.21
N ILE A 530 13.42 0.09 -10.92
CA ILE A 530 12.08 -0.15 -10.40
C ILE A 530 11.36 1.18 -10.20
N CYS A 531 10.24 1.39 -10.90
CA CYS A 531 9.44 2.61 -10.75
C CYS A 531 8.85 2.69 -9.34
N ARG A 532 8.97 3.86 -8.69
CA ARG A 532 8.40 4.10 -7.34
C ARG A 532 6.89 3.91 -7.31
N GLY A 533 6.30 3.80 -6.11
CA GLY A 533 4.84 3.82 -5.92
C GLY A 533 4.18 4.96 -6.71
N THR A 534 3.15 4.64 -7.49
CA THR A 534 2.59 5.52 -8.52
C THR A 534 1.06 5.40 -8.48
N GLU A 535 0.39 6.54 -8.35
CA GLU A 535 -1.07 6.65 -8.31
C GLU A 535 -1.66 6.73 -9.74
N ILE A 536 -2.98 6.87 -9.86
CA ILE A 536 -3.58 7.22 -11.14
C ILE A 536 -3.27 8.70 -11.46
N GLY A 537 -2.51 8.93 -12.53
CA GLY A 537 -2.21 10.26 -13.05
C GLY A 537 -3.34 10.80 -13.93
N MET A 538 -3.43 12.14 -13.99
CA MET A 538 -4.40 12.83 -14.84
C MET A 538 -3.97 12.91 -16.31
N ASP A 539 -2.68 12.70 -16.60
CA ASP A 539 -2.11 12.64 -17.95
C ASP A 539 -1.01 11.57 -18.03
N GLU A 540 -0.54 11.28 -19.25
CA GLU A 540 0.57 10.33 -19.44
C GLU A 540 1.91 10.87 -18.93
N GLN A 541 2.10 12.20 -18.95
CA GLN A 541 3.35 12.84 -18.53
C GLN A 541 3.68 12.53 -17.07
N PHE A 542 2.66 12.50 -16.20
CA PHE A 542 2.78 12.05 -14.82
C PHE A 542 3.48 10.69 -14.71
N TYR A 543 3.19 9.75 -15.62
CA TYR A 543 3.79 8.41 -15.62
C TYR A 543 5.23 8.42 -16.15
N LEU A 544 5.52 9.27 -17.15
CA LEU A 544 6.86 9.46 -17.71
C LEU A 544 7.81 10.08 -16.67
N ASP A 545 7.29 10.97 -15.81
CA ASP A 545 8.09 11.68 -14.81
C ASP A 545 8.38 10.86 -13.55
N ARG A 546 7.75 9.69 -13.39
CA ARG A 546 7.97 8.82 -12.24
C ARG A 546 9.43 8.38 -12.18
N LYS A 547 10.04 8.57 -11.00
CA LYS A 547 11.42 8.16 -10.74
C LYS A 547 11.48 6.67 -10.41
N THR A 548 12.61 6.07 -10.74
CA THR A 548 12.98 4.74 -10.28
C THR A 548 13.73 4.82 -8.95
N ILE A 549 13.60 3.80 -8.12
CA ILE A 549 14.30 3.66 -6.85
C ILE A 549 14.99 2.29 -6.85
N ASP A 550 16.25 2.26 -6.46
CA ASP A 550 17.01 1.03 -6.35
C ASP A 550 16.44 0.15 -5.24
N ASN A 551 16.35 -1.15 -5.54
CA ASN A 551 15.83 -2.18 -4.65
C ASN A 551 14.44 -1.87 -4.07
N ASP A 552 13.61 -1.08 -4.77
CA ASP A 552 12.25 -0.79 -4.32
C ASP A 552 11.44 -2.10 -4.24
N PRO A 553 10.88 -2.45 -3.07
CA PRO A 553 10.21 -3.73 -2.83
C PRO A 553 9.02 -3.96 -3.76
N ARG A 554 8.48 -2.91 -4.40
CA ARG A 554 7.37 -2.99 -5.37
C ARG A 554 7.71 -3.79 -6.62
N GLY A 555 9.00 -3.96 -6.92
CA GLY A 555 9.47 -4.79 -8.03
C GLY A 555 10.18 -6.07 -7.60
N LEU A 556 10.74 -6.12 -6.38
CA LEU A 556 11.61 -7.23 -5.96
C LEU A 556 10.91 -8.58 -5.98
N GLY A 557 9.67 -8.65 -5.48
CA GLY A 557 8.88 -9.89 -5.54
C GLY A 557 8.73 -10.42 -6.97
N ALA A 558 8.37 -9.52 -7.91
CA ALA A 558 8.22 -9.89 -9.31
C ALA A 558 9.52 -10.40 -9.94
N VAL A 559 10.66 -9.76 -9.64
CA VAL A 559 11.97 -10.18 -10.16
C VAL A 559 12.37 -11.56 -9.63
N ILE A 560 12.21 -11.80 -8.33
CA ILE A 560 12.50 -13.09 -7.71
C ILE A 560 11.63 -14.19 -8.33
N THR A 561 10.30 -13.98 -8.40
CA THR A 561 9.36 -14.93 -8.99
C THR A 561 9.59 -15.16 -10.48
N ALA A 562 9.96 -14.12 -11.23
CA ALA A 562 10.35 -14.27 -12.63
C ALA A 562 11.55 -15.19 -12.79
N GLY A 563 12.61 -15.00 -12.01
CA GLY A 563 13.78 -15.88 -12.09
C GLY A 563 13.46 -17.34 -11.74
N ILE A 564 12.56 -17.57 -10.78
CA ILE A 564 12.04 -18.92 -10.46
C ILE A 564 11.28 -19.53 -11.64
N GLU A 565 10.37 -18.80 -12.29
CA GLU A 565 9.62 -19.35 -13.42
C GLU A 565 10.51 -19.59 -14.65
N ILE A 566 11.50 -18.71 -14.88
CA ILE A 566 12.49 -18.86 -15.96
C ILE A 566 13.37 -20.09 -15.72
N SER A 567 13.84 -20.32 -14.48
CA SER A 567 14.68 -21.50 -14.18
C SER A 567 13.96 -22.83 -14.40
N LYS A 568 12.62 -22.81 -14.40
CA LYS A 568 11.76 -23.99 -14.61
C LYS A 568 11.34 -24.17 -16.07
N LEU A 569 11.71 -23.24 -16.96
CA LEU A 569 11.22 -23.17 -18.33
C LEU A 569 11.97 -24.12 -19.27
N LYS A 570 11.61 -25.41 -19.27
CA LYS A 570 12.26 -26.46 -20.07
C LYS A 570 12.26 -26.20 -21.57
#